data_AF-A0A8J7PLF5-F1
#
_entry.id   AF-A0A8J7PLF5-F1
#
_cell.length_a   1.000
_cell.length_b   1.000
_cell.length_c   1.000
_cell.angle_alpha   90.00
_cell.angle_beta   90.00
_cell.angle_gamma   90.00
#
_symmetry.space_group_name_H-M   'P 1'
#
loop_
_entity.id
_entity.type
_entity.pdbx_description
1 polymer ?
#
loop_
_entity_poly.entity_id
_entity_poly.type
_entity_poly.pdbx_seq_one_letter_code
_entity_poly.pdbx_strand_id
1 'polypeptide(L)'
;MIKILNVLCLIVIFSFFNTASASDLSSDDQKKLIRLQSQATEYFDEGRYESERLIRLKILKVHPTFLTLQQALQSCVVMRKFEAGERLLRKYGAYVGQPQARELRDYLQDEKVKHEQIKFNQQFQRRRTVLGKIRLLLEKLW
;
A
#
# COMPACT_ATOMS: atom_id res chain seq x y z
N MET A 1 2.21 9.60 -19.23
CA MET A 1 1.60 8.29 -19.56
C MET A 1 2.32 7.06 -18.96
N ILE A 2 3.42 7.20 -18.21
CA ILE A 2 4.18 6.05 -17.65
C ILE A 2 3.53 5.44 -16.38
N LYS A 3 2.67 6.18 -15.66
CA LYS A 3 2.13 5.75 -14.36
C LYS A 3 1.07 4.64 -14.44
N ILE A 4 0.33 4.54 -15.54
CA ILE A 4 -0.73 3.51 -15.71
C ILE A 4 -0.13 2.18 -16.17
N LEU A 5 1.00 2.21 -16.89
CA LEU A 5 1.67 1.01 -17.40
C LEU A 5 2.26 0.15 -16.27
N ASN A 6 2.80 0.76 -15.21
CA ASN A 6 3.30 0.04 -14.05
C ASN A 6 2.19 -0.63 -13.21
N VAL A 7 0.98 -0.06 -13.22
CA VAL A 7 -0.18 -0.65 -12.52
C VAL A 7 -0.70 -1.86 -13.31
N LEU A 8 -0.70 -1.80 -14.66
CA LEU A 8 -1.11 -2.91 -15.52
C LEU A 8 -0.13 -4.10 -15.50
N CYS A 9 1.19 -3.87 -15.41
CA CYS A 9 2.16 -4.96 -15.29
C CYS A 9 2.05 -5.74 -13.96
N LEU A 10 1.56 -5.11 -12.90
CA LEU A 10 1.36 -5.78 -11.60
C LEU A 10 0.13 -6.70 -11.59
N ILE A 11 -0.89 -6.41 -12.41
CA ILE A 11 -2.11 -7.22 -12.52
C ILE A 11 -1.81 -8.58 -13.21
N VAL A 12 -0.90 -8.60 -14.18
CA VAL A 12 -0.56 -9.84 -14.93
C VAL A 12 0.24 -10.83 -14.08
N ILE A 13 1.10 -10.34 -13.17
CA ILE A 13 1.85 -11.19 -12.22
C ILE A 13 0.92 -11.76 -11.13
N PHE A 14 -0.18 -11.06 -10.83
CA PHE A 14 -1.16 -11.40 -9.80
C PHE A 14 -1.95 -12.69 -10.10
N SER A 15 -2.13 -13.04 -11.37
CA SER A 15 -2.96 -14.18 -11.79
C SER A 15 -2.26 -15.55 -11.67
N PHE A 16 -0.93 -15.60 -11.62
CA PHE A 16 -0.18 -16.85 -11.75
C PHE A 16 0.26 -17.51 -10.43
N PHE A 17 0.32 -16.77 -9.32
CA PHE A 17 0.89 -17.28 -8.06
C PHE A 17 -0.13 -17.77 -7.02
N ASN A 18 -1.42 -17.76 -7.33
CA ASN A 18 -2.48 -17.90 -6.31
C ASN A 18 -2.87 -19.35 -5.94
N THR A 19 -2.10 -20.37 -6.34
CA THR A 19 -2.50 -21.78 -6.14
C THR A 19 -1.53 -22.66 -5.35
N ALA A 20 -0.32 -22.19 -5.00
CA ALA A 20 0.76 -23.11 -4.61
C ALA A 20 1.02 -23.30 -3.10
N SER A 21 0.24 -22.75 -2.16
CA SER A 21 0.57 -22.94 -0.74
C SER A 21 -0.66 -22.88 0.17
N ALA A 22 -1.44 -23.96 0.18
CA ALA A 22 -2.56 -24.17 1.11
C ALA A 22 -2.76 -25.67 1.42
N SER A 23 -1.68 -26.47 1.47
CA SER A 23 -1.77 -27.91 1.67
C SER A 23 -2.10 -28.34 3.11
N ASP A 24 -2.02 -27.44 4.09
CA ASP A 24 -2.14 -27.76 5.52
C ASP A 24 -3.45 -27.25 6.17
N LEU A 25 -4.39 -26.72 5.38
CA LEU A 25 -5.67 -26.20 5.88
C LEU A 25 -6.82 -27.19 5.68
N SER A 26 -7.78 -27.21 6.62
CA SER A 26 -9.05 -27.91 6.42
C SER A 26 -9.76 -27.41 5.16
N SER A 27 -10.47 -28.30 4.44
CA SER A 27 -11.16 -27.98 3.19
C SER A 27 -12.07 -26.75 3.30
N ASP A 28 -12.72 -26.56 4.45
CA ASP A 28 -13.59 -25.41 4.69
C ASP A 28 -12.82 -24.09 4.93
N ASP A 29 -11.67 -24.16 5.60
CA ASP A 29 -10.80 -23.00 5.78
C ASP A 29 -10.16 -22.56 4.47
N GLN A 30 -9.82 -23.52 3.60
CA GLN A 30 -9.31 -23.23 2.27
C GLN A 30 -10.36 -22.53 1.39
N LYS A 31 -11.62 -23.00 1.40
CA LYS A 31 -12.73 -22.31 0.72
C LYS A 31 -12.96 -20.90 1.26
N LYS A 32 -12.89 -20.73 2.58
CA LYS A 32 -13.02 -19.43 3.24
C LYS A 32 -11.88 -18.49 2.86
N LEU A 33 -10.65 -19.00 2.80
CA LEU A 33 -9.47 -18.25 2.38
C LEU A 33 -9.61 -17.75 0.94
N ILE A 34 -10.02 -18.62 0.02
CA ILE A 34 -10.25 -18.26 -1.39
C ILE A 34 -11.32 -17.17 -1.51
N ARG A 35 -12.43 -17.28 -0.78
CA ARG A 35 -13.48 -16.23 -0.76
C ARG A 35 -12.95 -14.90 -0.27
N LEU A 36 -12.17 -14.89 0.82
CA LEU A 36 -11.57 -13.68 1.35
C LEU A 36 -10.56 -13.07 0.37
N GLN A 37 -9.73 -13.89 -0.29
CA GLN A 37 -8.79 -13.41 -1.30
C GLN A 37 -9.52 -12.75 -2.47
N SER A 38 -10.60 -13.37 -2.97
CA SER A 38 -11.42 -12.81 -4.04
C SER A 38 -12.05 -11.47 -3.64
N GLN A 39 -12.62 -11.38 -2.43
CA GLN A 39 -13.19 -10.13 -1.91
C GLN A 39 -12.14 -9.02 -1.75
N ALA A 40 -10.93 -9.38 -1.31
CA ALA A 40 -9.86 -8.40 -1.19
C ALA A 40 -9.47 -7.84 -2.57
N THR A 41 -9.34 -8.71 -3.58
CA THR A 41 -9.04 -8.28 -4.95
C THR A 41 -10.14 -7.39 -5.52
N GLU A 42 -11.42 -7.74 -5.35
CA GLU A 42 -12.55 -6.90 -5.76
C GLU A 42 -12.51 -5.51 -5.12
N TYR A 43 -12.29 -5.42 -3.80
CA TYR A 43 -12.14 -4.12 -3.14
C TYR A 43 -10.91 -3.34 -3.60
N PHE A 44 -9.83 -4.01 -4.01
CA PHE A 44 -8.68 -3.33 -4.59
C PHE A 44 -9.03 -2.71 -5.94
N ASP A 45 -9.67 -3.48 -6.81
CA ASP A 45 -10.05 -3.08 -8.16
C ASP A 45 -11.08 -1.94 -8.14
N GLU A 46 -11.99 -1.94 -7.17
CA GLU A 46 -12.94 -0.85 -6.90
C GLU A 46 -12.30 0.40 -6.25
N GLY A 47 -11.00 0.35 -5.89
CA GLY A 47 -10.32 1.44 -5.18
C GLY A 47 -10.72 1.59 -3.71
N ARG A 48 -11.42 0.61 -3.14
CA ARG A 48 -11.86 0.56 -1.74
C ARG A 48 -10.77 0.04 -0.80
N TYR A 49 -9.63 0.73 -0.79
CA TYR A 49 -8.40 0.29 -0.12
C TYR A 49 -8.54 0.04 1.40
N GLU A 50 -9.44 0.75 2.10
CA GLU A 50 -9.66 0.48 3.53
C GLU A 50 -10.39 -0.84 3.75
N SER A 51 -11.39 -1.14 2.91
CA SER A 51 -12.11 -2.42 2.95
C SER A 51 -11.17 -3.57 2.59
N GLU A 52 -10.38 -3.39 1.52
CA GLU A 52 -9.33 -4.34 1.11
C GLU A 52 -8.37 -4.64 2.27
N ARG A 53 -7.82 -3.60 2.90
CA ARG A 53 -6.88 -3.74 4.02
C ARG A 53 -7.48 -4.56 5.17
N LEU A 54 -8.75 -4.31 5.50
CA LEU A 54 -9.44 -5.05 6.56
C LEU A 54 -9.64 -6.53 6.19
N ILE A 55 -9.89 -6.85 4.92
CA ILE A 55 -9.97 -8.25 4.47
C ILE A 55 -8.58 -8.90 4.47
N ARG A 56 -7.54 -8.25 3.96
CA ARG A 56 -6.16 -8.77 4.03
C ARG A 56 -5.69 -9.00 5.46
N LEU A 57 -6.10 -8.14 6.41
CA LEU A 57 -5.87 -8.37 7.84
C LEU A 57 -6.54 -9.64 8.37
N LYS A 58 -7.74 -9.97 7.89
CA LYS A 58 -8.41 -11.24 8.24
C LYS A 58 -7.64 -12.43 7.66
N ILE A 59 -7.17 -12.31 6.41
CA ILE A 59 -6.34 -13.34 5.76
C ILE A 59 -5.04 -13.54 6.54
N LEU A 60 -4.31 -12.48 6.88
CA LEU A 60 -3.06 -12.55 7.64
C LEU A 60 -3.19 -13.21 9.02
N LYS A 61 -4.36 -13.12 9.66
CA LYS A 61 -4.60 -13.81 10.94
C LYS A 61 -4.68 -15.33 10.79
N VAL A 62 -5.09 -15.81 9.63
CA VAL A 62 -5.31 -17.25 9.36
C VAL A 62 -4.12 -17.84 8.61
N HIS A 63 -3.60 -17.11 7.63
CA HIS A 63 -2.54 -17.54 6.73
C HIS A 63 -1.56 -16.39 6.45
N PRO A 64 -0.64 -16.11 7.39
CA PRO A 64 0.32 -15.01 7.27
C PRO A 64 1.37 -15.33 6.21
N THR A 65 1.14 -14.87 4.98
CA THR A 65 2.06 -15.02 3.87
C THR A 65 2.71 -13.69 3.50
N PHE A 66 3.90 -13.77 2.91
CA PHE A 66 4.61 -12.63 2.36
C PHE A 66 3.71 -11.80 1.43
N LEU A 67 3.09 -12.46 0.46
CA LEU A 67 2.25 -11.82 -0.55
C LEU A 67 1.07 -11.06 0.10
N THR A 68 0.39 -11.68 1.05
CA THR A 68 -0.75 -11.02 1.74
C THR A 68 -0.28 -9.83 2.56
N LEU A 69 0.90 -9.93 3.20
CA LEU A 69 1.47 -8.83 3.99
C LEU A 69 1.89 -7.67 3.08
N GLN A 70 2.52 -7.98 1.95
CA GLN A 70 2.90 -7.00 0.93
C GLN A 70 1.67 -6.24 0.41
N GLN A 71 0.59 -6.95 0.05
CA GLN A 71 -0.66 -6.34 -0.42
C GLN A 71 -1.29 -5.43 0.64
N ALA A 72 -1.36 -5.90 1.90
CA ALA A 72 -1.86 -5.08 3.00
C ALA A 72 -1.03 -3.80 3.22
N LEU A 73 0.28 -3.87 3.02
CA LEU A 73 1.18 -2.72 3.10
C LEU A 73 1.00 -1.75 1.94
N GLN A 74 0.80 -2.25 0.72
CA GLN A 74 0.49 -1.42 -0.44
C GLN A 74 -0.77 -0.58 -0.20
N SER A 75 -1.85 -1.18 0.33
CA SER A 75 -3.05 -0.43 0.70
C SER A 75 -2.78 0.61 1.78
N CYS A 76 -1.90 0.34 2.74
CA CYS A 76 -1.47 1.34 3.71
C CYS A 76 -0.71 2.50 3.05
N VAL A 77 0.18 2.23 2.10
CA VAL A 77 0.92 3.26 1.35
C VAL A 77 -0.02 4.14 0.54
N VAL A 78 -0.94 3.53 -0.23
CA VAL A 78 -1.92 4.26 -1.06
C VAL A 78 -2.77 5.19 -0.19
N MET A 79 -3.22 4.70 0.96
CA MET A 79 -3.99 5.49 1.93
C MET A 79 -3.13 6.40 2.82
N ARG A 80 -1.79 6.41 2.65
CA ARG A 80 -0.83 7.17 3.46
C ARG A 80 -0.89 6.86 4.96
N LYS A 81 -1.29 5.64 5.32
CA LYS A 81 -1.36 5.13 6.69
C LYS A 81 -0.06 4.40 7.07
N PHE A 82 1.07 5.09 7.00
CA PHE A 82 2.40 4.49 7.22
C PHE A 82 2.55 3.84 8.60
N GLU A 83 2.04 4.47 9.67
CA GLU A 83 2.07 3.87 11.01
C GLU A 83 1.28 2.55 11.10
N ALA A 84 0.18 2.44 10.35
CA ALA A 84 -0.58 1.19 10.28
C ALA A 84 0.25 0.10 9.58
N GLY A 85 1.02 0.47 8.55
CA GLY A 85 1.99 -0.42 7.91
C GLY A 85 3.12 -0.84 8.84
N GLU A 86 3.67 0.07 9.64
CA GLU A 86 4.69 -0.28 10.63
C GLU A 86 4.14 -1.26 11.68
N ARG A 87 2.91 -1.06 12.15
CA ARG A 87 2.23 -2.00 13.06
C ARG A 87 2.01 -3.38 12.42
N LEU A 88 1.67 -3.41 11.13
CA LEU A 88 1.54 -4.65 10.37
C LEU A 88 2.86 -5.42 10.31
N LEU A 89 3.96 -4.73 10.00
CA LEU A 89 5.30 -5.32 9.95
C LEU A 89 5.78 -5.84 11.30
N ARG A 90 5.53 -5.08 12.38
CA ARG A 90 5.86 -5.56 13.74
C ARG A 90 5.09 -6.83 14.11
N LYS A 91 3.82 -6.92 13.70
CA LYS A 91 2.95 -8.06 14.04
C LYS A 91 3.20 -9.29 13.18
N TYR A 92 3.35 -9.12 11.87
CA TYR A 92 3.38 -10.23 10.91
C TYR A 92 4.74 -10.43 10.24
N GLY A 93 5.70 -9.52 10.43
CA GLY A 93 7.03 -9.61 9.80
C GLY A 93 7.82 -10.84 10.22
N ALA A 94 7.60 -11.36 11.44
CA ALA A 94 8.26 -12.60 11.88
C ALA A 94 7.83 -13.84 11.07
N TYR A 95 6.61 -13.85 10.51
CA TYR A 95 6.05 -15.01 9.81
C TYR A 95 6.55 -15.16 8.37
N VAL A 96 7.08 -14.09 7.78
CA VAL A 96 7.55 -14.07 6.38
C VAL A 96 9.08 -14.23 6.29
N GLY A 97 9.78 -14.32 7.43
CA GLY A 97 11.23 -14.41 7.45
C GLY A 97 11.95 -13.07 7.32
N GLN A 98 13.17 -13.00 7.85
CA GLN A 98 13.92 -11.75 8.00
C GLN A 98 14.22 -11.00 6.69
N PRO A 99 14.65 -11.66 5.59
CA PRO A 99 14.95 -10.94 4.34
C PRO A 99 13.72 -10.23 3.77
N GLN A 100 12.61 -10.95 3.68
CA GLN A 100 11.34 -10.44 3.19
C GLN A 100 10.76 -9.35 4.10
N ALA A 101 10.86 -9.52 5.42
CA ALA A 101 10.45 -8.49 6.38
C ALA A 101 11.33 -7.23 6.31
N ARG A 102 12.61 -7.35 5.92
CA ARG A 102 13.48 -6.20 5.68
C ARG A 102 13.08 -5.49 4.39
N GLU A 103 12.89 -6.22 3.30
CA GLU A 103 12.42 -5.66 2.02
C GLU A 103 11.12 -4.85 2.17
N LEU A 104 10.14 -5.40 2.88
CA LEU A 104 8.86 -4.70 3.11
C LEU A 104 9.00 -3.48 4.03
N ARG A 105 9.96 -3.48 4.96
CA ARG A 105 10.29 -2.32 5.80
C ARG A 105 10.92 -1.21 4.97
N ASP A 106 11.89 -1.56 4.13
CA ASP A 106 12.60 -0.61 3.26
C ASP A 106 11.60 0.01 2.27
N TYR A 107 10.74 -0.80 1.65
CA TYR A 107 9.65 -0.32 0.80
C TYR A 107 8.73 0.70 1.51
N LEU A 108 8.27 0.38 2.73
CA LEU A 108 7.38 1.26 3.48
C LEU A 108 8.07 2.60 3.83
N GLN A 109 9.35 2.53 4.20
CA GLN A 109 10.15 3.70 4.56
C GLN A 109 10.40 4.59 3.34
N ASP A 110 10.76 4.02 2.19
CA ASP A 110 10.98 4.75 0.95
C ASP A 110 9.71 5.50 0.51
N GLU A 111 8.55 4.84 0.57
CA GLU A 111 7.28 5.46 0.21
C GLU A 111 6.87 6.57 1.19
N LYS A 112 7.18 6.41 2.49
CA LYS A 112 6.98 7.46 3.49
C LYS A 112 7.83 8.70 3.20
N VAL A 113 9.13 8.51 2.93
CA VAL A 113 10.06 9.60 2.60
C VAL A 113 9.63 10.33 1.31
N LYS A 114 9.30 9.57 0.26
CA LYS A 114 8.77 10.15 -0.99
C LYS A 114 7.53 11.01 -0.71
N HIS A 115 6.64 10.52 0.14
CA HIS A 115 5.41 11.24 0.47
C HIS A 115 5.68 12.55 1.23
N GLU A 116 6.57 12.51 2.23
CA GLU A 116 7.00 13.69 2.98
C GLU A 116 7.66 14.73 2.07
N GLN A 117 8.50 14.29 1.14
CA GLN A 117 9.16 15.18 0.18
C GLN A 117 8.17 15.83 -0.79
N ILE A 118 7.17 15.09 -1.26
CA ILE A 118 6.07 15.65 -2.07
C ILE A 118 5.32 16.73 -1.29
N LYS A 119 4.99 16.46 -0.01
CA LYS A 119 4.29 17.42 0.85
C LYS A 119 5.11 18.69 1.07
N PHE A 120 6.41 18.54 1.32
CA PHE A 120 7.34 19.65 1.46
C PHE A 120 7.40 20.50 0.19
N ASN A 121 7.59 19.88 -0.97
CA ASN A 121 7.67 20.57 -2.26
C ASN A 121 6.37 21.32 -2.58
N GLN A 122 5.20 20.72 -2.30
CA GLN A 122 3.91 21.38 -2.49
C GLN A 122 3.75 22.60 -1.56
N GLN A 123 4.19 22.51 -0.31
CA GLN A 123 4.14 23.62 0.63
C GLN A 123 5.07 24.76 0.19
N PHE A 124 6.27 24.43 -0.28
CA PHE A 124 7.23 25.41 -0.78
C PHE A 124 6.72 26.13 -2.04
N GLN A 125 6.13 25.39 -2.98
CA GLN A 125 5.51 25.99 -4.18
C GLN A 125 4.37 26.94 -3.80
N ARG A 126 3.46 26.55 -2.90
CA ARG A 126 2.38 27.43 -2.43
C ARG A 126 2.92 28.73 -1.84
N ARG A 127 3.98 28.67 -1.02
CA ARG A 127 4.62 29.88 -0.45
C ARG A 127 5.20 30.79 -1.52
N ARG A 128 5.89 30.23 -2.53
CA ARG A 128 6.38 31.01 -3.68
C ARG A 128 5.24 31.69 -4.44
N THR A 129 4.14 30.98 -4.69
CA THR A 129 2.98 31.56 -5.37
C THR A 129 2.35 32.70 -4.57
N VAL A 130 2.23 32.56 -3.25
CA VAL A 130 1.70 33.62 -2.37
C VAL A 130 2.62 34.84 -2.37
N LEU A 131 3.94 34.64 -2.20
CA LEU A 131 4.92 35.73 -2.24
C LEU A 131 4.93 36.44 -3.60
N GLY A 132 4.82 35.68 -4.71
CA GLY A 132 4.70 36.26 -6.05
C GLY A 132 3.44 37.12 -6.21
N LYS A 133 2.30 36.67 -5.67
CA LYS A 133 1.05 37.45 -5.67
C LYS A 133 1.17 38.73 -4.83
N ILE A 134 1.79 38.66 -3.65
CA ILE A 134 2.01 39.83 -2.79
C ILE A 134 2.92 40.84 -3.48
N ARG A 135 4.02 40.38 -4.10
CA ARG A 135 4.92 41.23 -4.87
C ARG A 135 4.19 41.97 -6.00
N LEU A 136 3.37 41.26 -6.78
CA LEU A 136 2.57 41.86 -7.85
C LEU A 136 1.54 42.89 -7.35
N LEU A 137 1.00 42.71 -6.14
CA LEU A 137 0.11 43.70 -5.53
C LEU A 137 0.87 44.95 -5.08
N LEU A 138 2.06 44.78 -4.49
CA LEU A 138 2.91 45.92 -4.09
C LEU A 138 3.37 46.73 -5.30
N GLU A 139 3.72 46.07 -6.42
CA GLU A 139 4.09 46.72 -7.68
C GLU A 139 2.93 47.49 -8.34
N LYS A 140 1.67 47.27 -7.94
CA LYS A 140 0.49 48.01 -8.45
C LYS A 140 0.07 49.18 -7.54
N LEU A 141 0.63 49.25 -6.33
CA LEU A 141 0.32 50.30 -5.34
C LEU A 141 1.32 51.48 -5.39
N TRP A 142 2.32 51.38 -6.26
CA TRP A 142 3.30 52.40 -6.61
C TRP A 142 3.19 52.69 -8.10
#